data_AF-A0A967VQR6-F1
#
_entry.id   AF-A0A967VQR6-F1
#
_cell.length_a   1.000
_cell.length_b   1.000
_cell.length_c   1.000
_cell.angle_alpha   90.00
_cell.angle_beta   90.00
_cell.angle_gamma   90.00
#
_symmetry.space_group_name_H-M   'P 1'
#
loop_
_entity.id
_entity.type
_entity.pdbx_description
1 polymer ?
#
loop_
_entity_poly.entity_id
_entity_poly.type
_entity_poly.pdbx_seq_one_letter_code
_entity_poly.pdbx_strand_id
1 'polypeptide(L)'
;MASESEDIQVEELSADELPPLDPGMTNVTRGPRRGYRFKPHGKKFSRPIAIVMPYDSRLVPRGLTHEDVHTYYYDESLGHWVALEREAVNTVEETVVSGTDHFTDMINATLSLPDHPQQVTFNPTSIKDIKAADPGAGINLVEPPQPNNMGDARLSYPIEVPPGRAGMQPELAIRYNSAGGNGWLGVGWDLAVPSVSVETRWGVPRYHESRESEAYLLGGEQLVAVCEDAG
;
A
#
# COMPACT_ATOMS: atom_id res chain seq x y z
N MET A 1 -40.50 -27.98 14.06
CA MET A 1 -40.06 -26.57 14.11
C MET A 1 -40.46 -25.97 12.78
N ALA A 2 -41.36 -24.99 12.80
CA ALA A 2 -41.89 -24.38 11.58
C ALA A 2 -40.77 -23.58 10.91
N SER A 3 -40.53 -23.80 9.62
CA SER A 3 -39.73 -22.88 8.82
C SER A 3 -40.55 -21.61 8.65
N GLU A 4 -40.19 -20.55 9.36
CA GLU A 4 -40.70 -19.22 9.02
C GLU A 4 -40.25 -18.90 7.59
N SER A 5 -41.22 -18.73 6.69
CA SER A 5 -40.97 -18.21 5.35
C SER A 5 -40.70 -16.71 5.50
N GLU A 6 -39.43 -16.33 5.54
CA GLU A 6 -39.07 -14.91 5.48
C GLU A 6 -39.04 -14.45 4.03
N ASP A 7 -39.74 -13.35 3.76
CA ASP A 7 -39.75 -12.73 2.44
C ASP A 7 -38.41 -12.04 2.20
N ILE A 8 -37.71 -12.49 1.15
CA ILE A 8 -36.48 -11.87 0.68
C ILE A 8 -36.86 -10.64 -0.14
N GLN A 9 -36.31 -9.47 0.22
CA GLN A 9 -36.52 -8.22 -0.53
C GLN A 9 -35.19 -7.69 -1.05
N VAL A 10 -35.20 -7.19 -2.28
CA VAL A 10 -34.05 -6.54 -2.92
C VAL A 10 -34.48 -5.13 -3.31
N GLU A 11 -33.80 -4.15 -2.74
CA GLU A 11 -33.99 -2.74 -3.05
C GLU A 11 -32.84 -2.22 -3.91
N GLU A 12 -33.18 -1.32 -4.83
CA GLU A 12 -32.21 -0.67 -5.71
C GLU A 12 -31.66 0.58 -5.03
N LEU A 13 -30.33 0.70 -4.92
CA LEU A 13 -29.68 1.86 -4.33
C LEU A 13 -29.23 2.84 -5.41
N SER A 14 -29.55 4.12 -5.19
CA SER A 14 -28.98 5.24 -5.93
C SER A 14 -27.56 5.58 -5.45
N ALA A 15 -26.87 6.49 -6.15
CA ALA A 15 -25.52 6.90 -5.77
C ALA A 15 -25.47 7.55 -4.37
N ASP A 16 -26.52 8.29 -3.99
CA ASP A 16 -26.58 9.04 -2.73
C ASP A 16 -26.94 8.15 -1.52
N GLU A 17 -27.52 6.97 -1.77
CA GLU A 17 -27.90 6.00 -0.73
C GLU A 17 -26.80 4.97 -0.46
N LEU A 18 -25.75 4.96 -1.27
CA LEU A 18 -24.61 4.08 -1.09
C LEU A 18 -23.69 4.59 0.02
N PRO A 19 -23.17 3.68 0.86
CA PRO A 19 -22.02 3.99 1.70
C PRO A 19 -20.82 4.50 0.87
N PRO A 20 -19.94 5.31 1.46
CA PRO A 20 -18.76 5.79 0.78
C PRO A 20 -17.88 4.62 0.31
N LEU A 21 -17.34 4.73 -0.91
CA LEU A 21 -16.42 3.72 -1.46
C LEU A 21 -15.04 3.85 -0.83
N ASP A 22 -14.35 2.72 -0.68
CA ASP A 22 -12.97 2.71 -0.18
C ASP A 22 -11.99 3.31 -1.21
N PRO A 23 -10.84 3.86 -0.78
CA PRO A 23 -9.82 4.38 -1.70
C PRO A 23 -9.37 3.31 -2.71
N GLY A 24 -9.32 3.68 -4.00
CA GLY A 24 -8.98 2.75 -5.08
C GLY A 24 -10.12 1.85 -5.54
N MET A 25 -11.29 1.93 -4.92
CA MET A 25 -12.47 1.18 -5.33
C MET A 25 -13.26 1.95 -6.39
N THR A 26 -13.57 1.28 -7.50
CA THR A 26 -14.45 1.82 -8.55
C THR A 26 -15.70 0.96 -8.64
N ASN A 27 -16.87 1.57 -8.41
CA ASN A 27 -18.15 0.88 -8.55
C ASN A 27 -18.47 0.67 -10.04
N VAL A 28 -18.65 -0.58 -10.42
CA VAL A 28 -18.96 -1.02 -11.79
C VAL A 28 -20.33 -1.70 -11.89
N THR A 29 -21.19 -1.54 -10.89
CA THR A 29 -22.55 -2.08 -10.89
C THR A 29 -23.35 -1.53 -12.07
N ARG A 30 -24.06 -2.41 -12.81
CA ARG A 30 -24.79 -2.02 -14.02
C ARG A 30 -25.89 -1.00 -13.71
N GLY A 31 -25.84 0.15 -14.41
CA GLY A 31 -26.82 1.23 -14.29
C GLY A 31 -28.24 0.86 -14.75
N PRO A 32 -29.29 1.62 -14.36
CA PRO A 32 -29.26 2.95 -13.70
C PRO A 32 -28.95 2.90 -12.19
N ARG A 33 -28.91 1.70 -11.62
CA ARG A 33 -28.65 1.43 -10.20
C ARG A 33 -27.16 1.61 -9.90
N ARG A 34 -26.83 1.83 -8.63
CA ARG A 34 -25.44 1.86 -8.17
C ARG A 34 -25.15 0.78 -7.12
N GLY A 35 -26.18 0.16 -6.55
CA GLY A 35 -26.03 -1.01 -5.69
C GLY A 35 -27.36 -1.68 -5.41
N TYR A 36 -27.33 -2.72 -4.59
CA TYR A 36 -28.49 -3.46 -4.16
C TYR A 36 -28.47 -3.63 -2.64
N ARG A 37 -29.61 -3.38 -2.00
CA ARG A 37 -29.81 -3.65 -0.58
C ARG A 37 -30.65 -4.90 -0.44
N PHE A 38 -30.04 -5.94 0.13
CA PHE A 38 -30.72 -7.19 0.43
C PHE A 38 -31.27 -7.14 1.86
N LYS A 39 -32.53 -7.53 2.05
CA LYS A 39 -33.20 -7.61 3.36
C LYS A 39 -33.69 -9.04 3.63
N PRO A 40 -33.72 -9.50 4.90
CA PRO A 40 -33.46 -8.75 6.14
C PRO A 40 -31.98 -8.58 6.49
N HIS A 41 -31.62 -7.39 6.99
CA HIS A 41 -30.25 -7.07 7.38
C HIS A 41 -29.79 -7.92 8.59
N GLY A 42 -28.51 -8.30 8.59
CA GLY A 42 -27.85 -8.89 9.76
C GLY A 42 -28.20 -10.35 10.08
N LYS A 43 -29.01 -11.02 9.25
CA LYS A 43 -29.23 -12.46 9.36
C LYS A 43 -28.15 -13.24 8.63
N LYS A 44 -27.60 -14.25 9.31
CA LYS A 44 -26.67 -15.21 8.71
C LYS A 44 -27.39 -16.51 8.36
N PHE A 45 -27.16 -17.00 7.15
CA PHE A 45 -27.67 -18.27 6.65
C PHE A 45 -26.78 -19.41 7.13
N SER A 46 -27.40 -20.52 7.52
CA SER A 46 -26.67 -21.76 7.85
C SER A 46 -26.01 -22.41 6.63
N ARG A 47 -26.42 -22.02 5.42
CA ARG A 47 -25.82 -22.45 4.15
C ARG A 47 -25.62 -21.21 3.28
N PRO A 48 -24.43 -20.99 2.72
CA PRO A 48 -24.21 -19.94 1.75
C PRO A 48 -25.16 -20.07 0.56
N ILE A 49 -25.57 -18.93 0.02
CA ILE A 49 -26.36 -18.84 -1.20
C ILE A 49 -25.55 -18.10 -2.26
N ALA A 50 -25.72 -18.49 -3.52
CA ALA A 50 -25.12 -17.82 -4.65
C ALA A 50 -26.01 -16.64 -5.09
N ILE A 51 -25.42 -15.46 -5.19
CA ILE A 51 -26.04 -14.27 -5.78
C ILE A 51 -25.43 -14.00 -7.14
N VAL A 52 -26.25 -13.47 -8.06
CA VAL A 52 -25.82 -13.11 -9.41
C VAL A 52 -26.07 -11.62 -9.61
N MET A 53 -24.99 -10.85 -9.71
CA MET A 53 -25.07 -9.39 -9.84
C MET A 53 -24.49 -8.90 -11.17
N PRO A 54 -25.22 -8.04 -11.91
CA PRO A 54 -24.73 -7.51 -13.18
C PRO A 54 -23.72 -6.39 -12.97
N TYR A 55 -22.67 -6.35 -13.79
CA TYR A 55 -21.73 -5.24 -13.90
C TYR A 55 -21.78 -4.59 -15.29
N ASP A 56 -21.18 -3.42 -15.43
CA ASP A 56 -20.99 -2.72 -16.70
C ASP A 56 -19.50 -2.68 -17.02
N SER A 57 -19.10 -3.40 -18.08
CA SER A 57 -17.70 -3.49 -18.51
C SER A 57 -17.11 -2.13 -18.88
N ARG A 58 -17.94 -1.14 -19.25
CA ARG A 58 -17.49 0.21 -19.62
C ARG A 58 -17.07 1.05 -18.41
N LEU A 59 -17.46 0.65 -17.20
CA LEU A 59 -17.09 1.31 -15.96
C LEU A 59 -15.78 0.74 -15.37
N VAL A 60 -15.29 -0.38 -15.90
CA VAL A 60 -14.02 -1.00 -15.46
C VAL A 60 -12.87 -0.05 -15.82
N PRO A 61 -12.03 0.37 -14.85
CA PRO A 61 -10.88 1.23 -15.10
C PRO A 61 -9.91 0.65 -16.13
N ARG A 62 -9.20 1.53 -16.86
CA ARG A 62 -8.16 1.10 -17.79
C ARG A 62 -7.03 0.40 -17.03
N GLY A 63 -6.64 -0.79 -17.48
CA GLY A 63 -5.62 -1.62 -16.82
C GLY A 63 -6.20 -2.79 -16.04
N LEU A 64 -7.50 -2.74 -15.73
CA LEU A 64 -8.23 -3.85 -15.12
C LEU A 64 -9.10 -4.55 -16.17
N THR A 65 -9.42 -5.81 -15.88
CA THR A 65 -10.21 -6.69 -16.72
C THR A 65 -11.49 -7.11 -16.01
N HIS A 66 -12.36 -7.85 -16.71
CA HIS A 66 -13.55 -8.43 -16.08
C HIS A 66 -13.19 -9.41 -14.93
N GLU A 67 -11.97 -9.96 -14.92
CA GLU A 67 -11.49 -10.81 -13.81
C GLU A 67 -11.20 -10.03 -12.53
N ASP A 68 -11.12 -8.70 -12.59
CA ASP A 68 -10.87 -7.88 -11.41
C ASP A 68 -12.17 -7.42 -10.75
N VAL A 69 -13.31 -7.71 -11.37
CA VAL A 69 -14.64 -7.39 -10.83
C VAL A 69 -15.02 -8.40 -9.76
N HIS A 70 -15.34 -7.89 -8.57
CA HIS A 70 -15.80 -8.66 -7.43
C HIS A 70 -17.08 -8.04 -6.86
N THR A 71 -17.90 -8.87 -6.22
CA THR A 71 -19.04 -8.41 -5.43
C THR A 71 -18.54 -8.08 -4.02
N TYR A 72 -18.89 -6.90 -3.52
CA TYR A 72 -18.55 -6.44 -2.18
C TYR A 72 -19.81 -6.21 -1.39
N TYR A 73 -19.75 -6.48 -0.09
CA TYR A 73 -20.77 -6.05 0.86
C TYR A 73 -20.22 -4.96 1.78
N TYR A 74 -21.09 -4.07 2.27
CA TYR A 74 -20.69 -3.08 3.25
C TYR A 74 -20.77 -3.63 4.67
N ASP A 75 -19.63 -3.66 5.38
CA ASP A 75 -19.59 -4.01 6.80
C ASP A 75 -19.79 -2.73 7.63
N GLU A 76 -20.99 -2.54 8.18
CA GLU A 76 -21.33 -1.37 9.00
C GLU A 76 -20.52 -1.27 10.30
N SER A 77 -19.99 -2.38 10.81
CA SER A 77 -19.20 -2.39 12.05
C SER A 77 -17.76 -1.93 11.82
N LEU A 78 -17.21 -2.23 10.64
CA LEU A 78 -15.87 -1.85 10.22
C LEU A 78 -15.84 -0.56 9.39
N GLY A 79 -16.98 -0.17 8.81
CA GLY A 79 -17.14 1.05 8.03
C GLY A 79 -16.54 1.01 6.63
N HIS A 80 -16.27 -0.18 6.08
CA HIS A 80 -15.61 -0.39 4.78
C HIS A 80 -16.24 -1.54 3.99
N TRP A 81 -15.93 -1.65 2.69
CA TRP A 81 -16.42 -2.70 1.81
C TRP A 81 -15.56 -3.97 1.88
N VAL A 82 -16.20 -5.12 2.02
CA VAL A 82 -15.54 -6.43 2.11
C VAL A 82 -15.93 -7.29 0.91
N ALA A 83 -14.95 -7.87 0.23
CA ALA A 83 -15.19 -8.74 -0.91
C ALA A 83 -15.85 -10.05 -0.50
N LEU A 84 -16.89 -10.45 -1.24
CA LEU A 84 -17.49 -11.78 -1.15
C LEU A 84 -16.64 -12.82 -1.90
N GLU A 85 -16.81 -14.08 -1.53
CA GLU A 85 -16.20 -15.19 -2.26
C GLU A 85 -16.81 -15.27 -3.66
N ARG A 86 -15.97 -15.10 -4.68
CA ARG A 86 -16.39 -15.12 -6.08
C ARG A 86 -16.38 -16.55 -6.62
N GLU A 87 -17.54 -17.02 -7.06
CA GLU A 87 -17.67 -18.34 -7.67
C GLU A 87 -17.33 -18.30 -9.17
N ALA A 88 -17.85 -17.31 -9.89
CA ALA A 88 -17.64 -17.18 -11.33
C ALA A 88 -17.87 -15.74 -11.83
N VAL A 89 -17.22 -15.39 -12.95
CA VAL A 89 -17.54 -14.18 -13.72
C VAL A 89 -17.98 -14.62 -15.11
N ASN A 90 -19.17 -14.17 -15.53
CA ASN A 90 -19.64 -14.34 -16.89
C ASN A 90 -19.36 -13.04 -17.67
N THR A 91 -18.49 -13.13 -18.65
CA THR A 91 -18.05 -12.00 -19.48
C THR A 91 -18.99 -11.72 -20.65
N VAL A 92 -19.83 -12.70 -21.02
CA VAL A 92 -20.83 -12.58 -22.09
C VAL A 92 -22.08 -11.88 -21.56
N GLU A 93 -22.55 -12.29 -20.38
CA GLU A 93 -23.73 -11.71 -19.73
C GLU A 93 -23.40 -10.48 -18.86
N GLU A 94 -22.10 -10.24 -18.63
CA GLU A 94 -21.53 -9.28 -17.67
C GLU A 94 -22.15 -9.44 -16.27
N THR A 95 -22.07 -10.64 -15.71
CA THR A 95 -22.57 -10.95 -14.37
C THR A 95 -21.49 -11.60 -13.52
N VAL A 96 -21.47 -11.27 -12.22
CA VAL A 96 -20.62 -11.92 -11.21
C VAL A 96 -21.49 -12.81 -10.34
N VAL A 97 -21.05 -14.05 -10.15
CA VAL A 97 -21.64 -15.01 -9.21
C VAL A 97 -20.79 -15.01 -7.95
N SER A 98 -21.41 -14.78 -6.79
CA SER A 98 -20.71 -14.73 -5.50
C SER A 98 -21.49 -15.46 -4.42
N GLY A 99 -20.77 -16.12 -3.52
CA GLY A 99 -21.34 -16.74 -2.35
C GLY A 99 -21.53 -15.72 -1.23
N THR A 100 -22.72 -15.66 -0.64
CA THR A 100 -22.98 -14.89 0.58
C THR A 100 -23.69 -15.74 1.63
N ASP A 101 -23.32 -15.54 2.89
CA ASP A 101 -24.02 -16.09 4.05
C ASP A 101 -24.91 -15.05 4.74
N HIS A 102 -25.06 -13.83 4.21
CA HIS A 102 -25.87 -12.79 4.84
C HIS A 102 -26.40 -11.77 3.83
N PHE A 103 -27.38 -10.96 4.27
CA PHE A 103 -27.95 -9.88 3.48
C PHE A 103 -27.60 -8.51 4.05
N THR A 104 -27.05 -7.67 3.17
CA THR A 104 -26.51 -6.33 3.42
C THR A 104 -26.58 -5.53 2.12
N ASP A 105 -26.00 -4.33 2.12
CA ASP A 105 -25.78 -3.54 0.92
C ASP A 105 -24.61 -4.13 0.13
N MET A 106 -24.82 -4.34 -1.17
CA MET A 106 -23.87 -4.98 -2.06
C MET A 106 -23.69 -4.21 -3.36
N ILE A 107 -22.45 -4.21 -3.87
CA ILE A 107 -22.07 -3.61 -5.14
C ILE A 107 -21.09 -4.51 -5.88
N ASN A 108 -21.08 -4.41 -7.22
CA ASN A 108 -19.96 -4.90 -8.00
C ASN A 108 -18.94 -3.78 -8.16
N ALA A 109 -17.69 -4.05 -7.83
CA ALA A 109 -16.62 -3.07 -7.92
C ALA A 109 -15.30 -3.72 -8.34
N THR A 110 -14.38 -2.87 -8.79
CA THR A 110 -12.97 -3.22 -8.95
C THR A 110 -12.16 -2.49 -7.89
N LEU A 111 -11.23 -3.17 -7.24
CA LEU A 111 -10.26 -2.56 -6.34
C LEU A 111 -8.94 -2.43 -7.09
N SER A 112 -8.62 -1.23 -7.56
CA SER A 112 -7.25 -0.94 -7.95
C SER A 112 -6.45 -0.77 -6.67
N LEU A 113 -5.72 -1.83 -6.29
CA LEU A 113 -4.59 -1.63 -5.40
C LEU A 113 -3.69 -0.59 -6.08
N PRO A 114 -3.12 0.38 -5.33
CA PRO A 114 -2.13 1.27 -5.89
C PRO A 114 -1.08 0.42 -6.59
N ASP A 115 -1.01 0.54 -7.92
CA ASP A 115 0.01 -0.14 -8.70
C ASP A 115 1.35 0.29 -8.10
N HIS A 116 2.11 -0.67 -7.56
CA HIS A 116 3.54 -0.46 -7.41
C HIS A 116 4.04 -0.10 -8.81
N PRO A 117 4.77 1.02 -9.00
CA PRO A 117 5.14 1.47 -10.33
C PRO A 117 5.87 0.35 -11.08
N GLN A 118 5.17 -0.29 -12.02
CA GLN A 118 5.73 -1.34 -12.82
C GLN A 118 6.80 -0.73 -13.73
N GLN A 119 7.98 -1.34 -13.71
CA GLN A 119 9.12 -0.92 -14.51
C GLN A 119 8.72 -0.96 -16.00
N VAL A 120 8.47 0.22 -16.57
CA VAL A 120 8.04 0.35 -17.96
C VAL A 120 9.15 -0.20 -18.87
N THR A 121 8.93 -1.37 -19.46
CA THR A 121 9.84 -1.94 -20.46
C THR A 121 9.75 -1.09 -21.72
N PHE A 122 10.77 -0.27 -21.95
CA PHE A 122 10.85 0.60 -23.11
C PHE A 122 11.35 -0.19 -24.33
N ASN A 123 10.50 -0.36 -25.33
CA ASN A 123 10.88 -0.73 -26.69
C ASN A 123 11.33 0.54 -27.45
N PRO A 124 12.58 0.64 -27.96
CA PRO A 124 13.20 1.92 -28.31
C PRO A 124 12.84 2.52 -29.68
N THR A 125 11.78 2.10 -30.37
CA THR A 125 11.47 2.57 -31.74
C THR A 125 10.18 3.38 -31.92
N SER A 126 9.58 3.93 -30.87
CA SER A 126 8.47 4.89 -30.99
C SER A 126 8.86 6.25 -30.42
N ILE A 127 8.65 7.29 -31.23
CA ILE A 127 9.08 8.69 -31.03
C ILE A 127 8.79 9.16 -29.59
N LYS A 128 9.87 9.48 -28.88
CA LYS A 128 9.89 10.09 -27.55
C LYS A 128 9.65 11.58 -27.69
N ASP A 129 8.45 12.08 -27.49
CA ASP A 129 8.27 13.48 -27.13
C ASP A 129 6.94 13.70 -26.41
N ILE A 130 7.03 14.45 -25.32
CA ILE A 130 5.97 14.91 -24.40
C ILE A 130 5.50 13.87 -23.38
N LYS A 131 6.27 13.72 -22.29
CA LYS A 131 5.79 13.10 -21.05
C LYS A 131 4.98 14.16 -20.28
N ALA A 132 3.66 14.03 -20.26
CA ALA A 132 2.81 14.82 -19.36
C ALA A 132 3.28 14.60 -17.91
N ALA A 133 3.24 15.64 -17.08
CA ALA A 133 3.60 15.53 -15.67
C ALA A 133 2.71 14.45 -15.02
N ASP A 134 3.34 13.39 -14.54
CA ASP A 134 2.68 12.30 -13.83
C ASP A 134 2.30 12.81 -12.43
N PRO A 135 1.01 12.85 -12.05
CA PRO A 135 0.59 13.30 -10.72
C PRO A 135 1.08 12.38 -9.58
N GLY A 136 1.67 11.22 -9.90
CA GLY A 136 2.41 10.37 -8.96
C GLY A 136 3.91 10.65 -8.88
N ALA A 137 4.47 11.54 -9.71
CA ALA A 137 5.88 11.90 -9.66
C ALA A 137 6.21 12.64 -8.35
N GLY A 138 6.85 11.95 -7.41
CA GLY A 138 7.26 12.47 -6.11
C GLY A 138 6.47 11.92 -4.92
N ILE A 139 5.55 10.97 -5.13
CA ILE A 139 4.99 10.19 -4.02
C ILE A 139 5.98 9.09 -3.67
N ASN A 140 6.78 9.33 -2.63
CA ASN A 140 7.62 8.28 -2.05
C ASN A 140 6.73 7.33 -1.26
N LEU A 141 6.46 6.16 -1.86
CA LEU A 141 5.74 5.08 -1.21
C LEU A 141 6.62 4.49 -0.11
N VAL A 142 6.10 4.47 1.11
CA VAL A 142 6.71 3.81 2.25
C VAL A 142 6.53 2.30 2.06
N GLU A 143 7.61 1.57 1.77
CA GLU A 143 7.56 0.10 1.64
C GLU A 143 7.18 -0.55 2.98
N PRO A 144 6.48 -1.70 2.98
CA PRO A 144 6.23 -2.45 4.20
C PRO A 144 7.56 -2.80 4.92
N PRO A 145 7.61 -2.71 6.26
CA PRO A 145 8.84 -2.96 7.00
C PRO A 145 9.32 -4.39 6.78
N GLN A 146 10.61 -4.54 6.46
CA GLN A 146 11.22 -5.84 6.19
C GLN A 146 11.90 -6.38 7.46
N PRO A 147 11.76 -7.68 7.77
CA PRO A 147 12.53 -8.30 8.84
C PRO A 147 14.00 -8.45 8.45
N ASN A 148 14.91 -8.25 9.41
CA ASN A 148 16.33 -8.56 9.25
C ASN A 148 16.71 -9.89 9.95
N ASN A 149 17.94 -10.34 9.76
CA ASN A 149 18.49 -11.53 10.46
C ASN A 149 18.57 -11.38 11.99
N MET A 150 18.25 -10.20 12.53
CA MET A 150 18.20 -9.91 13.97
C MET A 150 16.76 -9.85 14.51
N GLY A 151 15.74 -9.95 13.66
CA GLY A 151 14.32 -9.87 14.05
C GLY A 151 13.76 -8.45 14.19
N ASP A 152 14.51 -7.42 13.82
CA ASP A 152 14.08 -6.03 13.90
C ASP A 152 13.21 -5.65 12.69
N ALA A 153 12.18 -4.83 12.93
CA ALA A 153 11.43 -4.17 11.87
C ALA A 153 12.17 -2.91 11.42
N ARG A 154 12.43 -2.78 10.11
CA ARG A 154 13.10 -1.62 9.52
C ARG A 154 12.26 -0.96 8.45
N LEU A 155 12.26 0.36 8.43
CA LEU A 155 11.61 1.18 7.42
C LEU A 155 12.56 2.29 6.96
N SER A 156 12.49 2.66 5.69
CA SER A 156 13.26 3.77 5.13
C SER A 156 12.36 4.63 4.27
N TYR A 157 12.37 5.95 4.49
CA TYR A 157 11.65 6.93 3.72
C TYR A 157 12.64 7.93 3.10
N PRO A 158 12.90 7.86 1.79
CA PRO A 158 13.82 8.78 1.13
C PRO A 158 13.26 10.21 1.12
N ILE A 159 14.14 11.18 1.33
CA ILE A 159 13.84 12.60 1.22
C ILE A 159 14.18 13.02 -0.20
N GLU A 160 13.17 13.41 -0.97
CA GLU A 160 13.36 13.98 -2.30
C GLU A 160 14.13 15.29 -2.20
N VAL A 161 15.32 15.30 -2.80
CA VAL A 161 16.13 16.51 -2.94
C VAL A 161 16.23 16.88 -4.43
N PRO A 162 16.16 18.18 -4.75
CA PRO A 162 16.31 18.61 -6.13
C PRO A 162 17.69 18.22 -6.68
N PRO A 163 17.81 17.94 -7.99
CA PRO A 163 19.07 17.59 -8.61
C PRO A 163 20.13 18.66 -8.34
N GLY A 164 21.27 18.23 -7.79
CA GLY A 164 22.39 19.12 -7.53
C GLY A 164 23.18 19.45 -8.79
N ARG A 165 24.06 20.46 -8.68
CA ARG A 165 24.95 20.85 -9.78
C ARG A 165 25.82 19.66 -10.19
N ALA A 166 25.94 19.43 -11.50
CA ALA A 166 26.66 18.30 -12.07
C ALA A 166 26.21 16.92 -11.54
N GLY A 167 24.95 16.79 -11.09
CA GLY A 167 24.41 15.53 -10.57
C GLY A 167 24.85 15.18 -9.15
N MET A 168 25.55 16.08 -8.45
CA MET A 168 25.92 15.87 -7.05
C MET A 168 24.80 16.28 -6.11
N GLN A 169 23.97 15.32 -5.71
CA GLN A 169 22.92 15.48 -4.72
C GLN A 169 23.18 14.59 -3.49
N PRO A 170 22.79 15.03 -2.28
CA PRO A 170 22.88 14.17 -1.11
C PRO A 170 21.80 13.09 -1.16
N GLU A 171 22.14 11.89 -0.71
CA GLU A 171 21.14 10.86 -0.44
C GLU A 171 20.72 10.98 1.02
N LEU A 172 19.48 11.42 1.26
CA LEU A 172 18.92 11.60 2.59
C LEU A 172 17.71 10.70 2.76
N ALA A 173 17.60 10.05 3.91
CA ALA A 173 16.45 9.22 4.24
C ALA A 173 16.17 9.26 5.74
N ILE A 174 14.88 9.25 6.08
CA ILE A 174 14.40 8.97 7.42
C ILE A 174 14.38 7.45 7.59
N ARG A 175 15.02 6.94 8.65
CA ARG A 175 15.09 5.50 8.93
C ARG A 175 14.39 5.18 10.23
N TYR A 176 13.66 4.08 10.23
CA TYR A 176 13.11 3.46 11.43
C TYR A 176 13.81 2.13 11.71
N ASN A 177 14.08 1.87 12.99
CA ASN A 177 14.48 0.58 13.51
C ASN A 177 13.76 0.34 14.85
N SER A 178 13.01 -0.76 14.97
CA SER A 178 12.30 -1.10 16.21
C SER A 178 13.21 -1.33 17.42
N ALA A 179 14.48 -1.73 17.19
CA ALA A 179 15.51 -1.84 18.23
C ALA A 179 16.34 -0.55 18.38
N GLY A 180 16.02 0.50 17.62
CA GLY A 180 16.69 1.79 17.66
C GLY A 180 16.36 2.57 18.93
N GLY A 181 17.36 3.29 19.44
CA GLY A 181 17.18 4.23 20.55
C GLY A 181 16.47 5.52 20.11
N ASN A 182 16.59 6.56 20.93
CA ASN A 182 16.06 7.88 20.58
C ASN A 182 16.95 8.56 19.52
N GLY A 183 16.38 8.86 18.35
CA GLY A 183 17.05 9.63 17.30
C GLY A 183 16.49 11.04 17.18
N TRP A 184 16.86 11.75 16.11
CA TRP A 184 16.45 13.14 15.87
C TRP A 184 14.94 13.30 15.68
N LEU A 185 14.26 12.22 15.28
CA LEU A 185 12.85 12.20 14.93
C LEU A 185 12.02 11.37 15.93
N GLY A 186 12.63 10.98 17.06
CA GLY A 186 11.98 10.23 18.14
C GLY A 186 12.52 8.82 18.30
N VAL A 187 11.85 8.02 19.13
CA VAL A 187 12.27 6.65 19.44
C VAL A 187 12.14 5.77 18.21
N GLY A 188 13.23 5.06 17.88
CA GLY A 188 13.32 4.18 16.72
C GLY A 188 13.48 4.93 15.40
N TRP A 189 13.30 6.26 15.35
CA TRP A 189 13.38 7.08 14.14
C TRP A 189 14.59 7.98 14.13
N ASP A 190 15.34 7.96 13.04
CA ASP A 190 16.51 8.83 12.88
C ASP A 190 16.70 9.31 11.44
N LEU A 191 17.50 10.36 11.29
CA LEU A 191 17.93 10.86 9.98
C LEU A 191 19.27 10.22 9.62
N ALA A 192 19.32 9.45 8.53
CA ALA A 192 20.56 8.83 8.09
C ALA A 192 21.48 9.86 7.45
N VAL A 193 22.53 10.24 8.17
CA VAL A 193 23.59 11.14 7.67
C VAL A 193 24.95 10.48 7.87
N PRO A 194 25.83 10.45 6.83
CA PRO A 194 27.20 9.99 7.00
C PRO A 194 27.90 10.82 8.07
N SER A 195 28.49 10.15 9.07
CA SER A 195 29.21 10.81 10.14
C SER A 195 30.45 10.03 10.52
N VAL A 196 31.48 10.77 10.96
CA VAL A 196 32.62 10.23 11.69
C VAL A 196 32.37 10.48 13.16
N SER A 197 32.42 9.42 13.97
CA SER A 197 32.18 9.49 15.41
C SER A 197 33.32 8.86 16.18
N VAL A 198 33.51 9.26 17.43
CA VAL A 198 34.50 8.63 18.31
C VAL A 198 33.92 7.33 18.88
N GLU A 199 34.69 6.25 18.83
CA GLU A 199 34.26 4.97 19.38
C GLU A 199 34.26 5.00 20.92
N THR A 200 33.07 4.90 21.52
CA THR A 200 32.90 4.94 22.99
C THR A 200 32.65 3.57 23.63
N ARG A 201 32.65 2.50 22.84
CA ARG A 201 32.36 1.12 23.30
C ARG A 201 33.26 0.67 24.44
N TRP A 202 34.52 1.13 24.45
CA TRP A 202 35.57 0.71 25.37
C TRP A 202 35.89 1.75 26.45
N GLY A 203 35.10 2.81 26.56
CA GLY A 203 35.30 3.89 27.53
C GLY A 203 35.09 5.26 26.91
N VAL A 204 35.30 6.29 27.74
CA VAL A 204 35.17 7.69 27.33
C VAL A 204 36.42 8.16 26.56
N PRO A 205 36.27 9.05 25.56
CA PRO A 205 37.40 9.67 24.87
C PRO A 205 38.30 10.44 25.85
N ARG A 206 39.62 10.46 25.59
CA ARG A 206 40.62 11.11 26.44
C ARG A 206 41.10 12.44 25.87
N TYR A 207 40.99 12.64 24.55
CA TYR A 207 41.37 13.86 23.85
C TYR A 207 42.79 14.34 24.23
N HIS A 208 43.78 13.44 24.13
CA HIS A 208 45.16 13.78 24.47
C HIS A 208 45.74 14.84 23.50
N GLU A 209 46.39 15.88 24.04
CA GLU A 209 46.89 17.02 23.24
C GLU A 209 47.99 16.67 22.22
N SER A 210 48.81 15.67 22.53
CA SER A 210 50.05 15.38 21.80
C SER A 210 50.01 14.10 20.96
N ARG A 211 48.90 13.36 21.00
CA ARG A 211 48.74 12.09 20.25
C ARG A 211 47.27 11.82 19.98
N GLU A 212 46.99 11.28 18.80
CA GLU A 212 45.69 10.68 18.50
C GLU A 212 45.48 9.46 19.40
N SER A 213 44.56 9.55 20.35
CA SER A 213 44.24 8.49 21.30
C SER A 213 42.94 7.76 21.03
N GLU A 214 42.11 8.32 20.16
CA GLU A 214 40.75 7.90 19.87
C GLU A 214 40.72 6.94 18.68
N ALA A 215 39.82 5.96 18.76
CA ALA A 215 39.38 5.22 17.59
C ALA A 215 38.15 5.91 17.00
N TYR A 216 38.04 5.92 15.69
CA TYR A 216 36.96 6.58 14.97
C TYR A 216 36.10 5.54 14.24
N LEU A 217 34.80 5.81 14.15
CA LEU A 217 33.84 5.02 13.40
C LEU A 217 33.32 5.84 12.22
N LEU A 218 33.25 5.23 11.04
CA LEU A 218 32.53 5.73 9.87
C LEU A 218 31.32 4.83 9.63
N GLY A 219 30.10 5.36 9.78
CA GLY A 219 28.88 4.56 9.58
C GLY A 219 28.76 3.33 10.49
N GLY A 220 29.45 3.33 11.65
CA GLY A 220 29.51 2.21 12.59
C GLY A 220 30.69 1.26 12.39
N GLU A 221 31.49 1.42 11.33
CA GLU A 221 32.70 0.64 11.07
C GLU A 221 33.95 1.36 11.56
N GLN A 222 34.88 0.62 12.18
CA GLN A 222 36.10 1.19 12.72
C GLN A 222 37.08 1.61 11.61
N LEU A 223 37.55 2.85 11.69
CA LEU A 223 38.61 3.37 10.84
C LEU A 223 39.98 2.98 11.40
N VAL A 224 40.90 2.67 10.49
CA VAL A 224 42.30 2.38 10.81
C VAL A 224 43.19 3.40 10.10
N ALA A 225 44.13 3.96 10.84
CA ALA A 225 45.13 4.85 10.27
C ALA A 225 46.04 4.06 9.31
N VAL A 226 46.14 4.54 8.07
CA VAL A 226 47.10 4.03 7.10
C VAL A 226 48.30 4.97 7.11
N CYS A 227 49.49 4.45 7.38
CA CYS A 227 50.71 5.22 7.22
C CYS A 227 51.04 5.26 5.72
N GLU A 228 51.11 6.45 5.14
CA GLU A 228 51.63 6.60 3.78
C GLU A 228 53.15 6.49 3.88
N ASP A 229 53.72 5.39 3.37
CA ASP A 229 55.17 5.30 3.20
C ASP A 229 55.57 6.38 2.19
N ALA A 230 56.25 7.42 2.69
CA ALA A 230 56.81 8.46 1.84
C ALA A 230 57.84 7.81 0.90
N GLY A 231 57.49 7.72 -0.39
CA GLY A 231 58.39 7.33 -1.47
C GLY A 231 59.47 8.36 -1.77
#